data_AF-A0A0A0HVN0-F1
#
_entry.id   AF-A0A0A0HVN0-F1
#
_cell.length_a   1.000
_cell.length_b   1.000
_cell.length_c   1.000
_cell.angle_alpha   90.00
_cell.angle_beta   90.00
_cell.angle_gamma   90.00
#
_symmetry.space_group_name_H-M   'P 1'
#
loop_
_entity.id
_entity.type
_entity.pdbx_description
1 polymer ?
#
loop_
_entity_poly.entity_id
_entity_poly.type
_entity_poly.pdbx_seq_one_letter_code
_entity_poly.pdbx_strand_id
1 'polypeptide(L)'
;MPLLYGCFACTVSLDSTPHHHWRTMAPSKSLTPAAKQQLILNHLRASRTCHTLKDLEKCLPAVASINGMQVKDYIQALTDDGKLHVEKIGSGNWYWAWEGEEQKEREKVKNSLVKELEKLEKVVLELEERKTAALTEIGNSGGDEEHERETLLARKAQGEAEVMRLKVEEESYLDGGAGGGIERKGEDIKRWKVEAEMWTDNIYVLEEYLRKIAGGDRETVEAVKRECYGEEYVEGEGLRELQF
;
A
#
# COMPACT_ATOMS: atom_id res chain seq x y z
N MET A 1 43.34 -6.95 24.73
CA MET A 1 42.70 -5.97 25.62
C MET A 1 41.24 -6.36 25.83
N PRO A 2 40.87 -6.94 26.98
CA PRO A 2 39.48 -7.18 27.36
C PRO A 2 39.07 -6.27 28.54
N LEU A 3 37.95 -5.56 28.41
CA LEU A 3 37.28 -4.82 29.49
C LEU A 3 36.05 -5.66 29.90
N LEU A 4 36.10 -6.33 31.05
CA LEU A 4 35.47 -5.93 32.34
C LEU A 4 33.93 -5.83 32.22
N TYR A 5 33.19 -6.90 32.56
CA TYR A 5 32.57 -7.17 33.88
C TYR A 5 31.62 -6.07 34.39
N GLY A 6 30.37 -6.41 34.66
CA GLY A 6 29.47 -5.53 35.41
C GLY A 6 28.01 -5.97 35.50
N CYS A 7 27.75 -7.12 36.12
CA CYS A 7 26.43 -7.53 36.58
C CYS A 7 25.98 -6.57 37.69
N PHE A 8 24.88 -5.82 37.49
CA PHE A 8 24.27 -4.99 38.54
C PHE A 8 22.92 -5.60 38.93
N ALA A 9 22.96 -6.46 39.95
CA ALA A 9 21.79 -6.77 40.77
C ALA A 9 21.46 -5.53 41.60
N CYS A 10 20.35 -4.85 41.29
CA CYS A 10 19.84 -3.78 42.12
C CYS A 10 18.90 -4.41 43.17
N THR A 11 19.45 -4.64 44.37
CA THR A 11 18.70 -4.95 45.58
C THR A 11 17.80 -3.76 45.94
N VAL A 12 16.49 -4.01 45.97
CA VAL A 12 15.50 -3.06 46.46
C VAL A 12 15.57 -3.07 47.99
N SER A 13 16.07 -1.99 48.57
CA SER A 13 15.77 -1.62 49.94
C SER A 13 15.66 -0.11 49.98
N LEU A 14 14.48 0.39 50.38
CA LEU A 14 14.31 1.59 51.19
C LEU A 14 12.83 1.72 51.54
N ASP A 15 12.54 1.12 52.68
CA ASP A 15 11.52 1.54 53.61
C ASP A 15 11.68 3.06 53.86
N SER A 16 10.67 3.85 53.52
CA SER A 16 10.55 5.23 53.99
C SER A 16 9.10 5.68 53.88
N THR A 17 8.42 5.54 55.01
CA THR A 17 7.21 6.26 55.36
C THR A 17 7.35 7.76 55.06
N PRO A 18 6.41 8.40 54.36
CA PRO A 18 6.39 9.83 54.24
C PRO A 18 5.89 10.40 55.57
N HIS A 19 6.82 10.86 56.40
CA HIS A 19 6.49 11.76 57.51
C HIS A 19 5.78 12.99 56.93
N HIS A 20 4.48 13.09 57.17
CA HIS A 20 3.71 14.30 56.94
C HIS A 20 4.21 15.41 57.86
N HIS A 21 5.24 16.13 57.39
CA HIS A 21 5.59 17.43 57.93
C HIS A 21 4.46 18.39 57.57
N TRP A 22 3.57 18.65 58.53
CA TRP A 22 2.73 19.83 58.49
C TRP A 22 3.65 21.05 58.52
N ARG A 23 3.84 21.70 57.37
CA ARG A 23 4.45 23.02 57.33
C ARG A 23 3.49 24.00 57.99
N THR A 24 3.78 24.39 59.23
CA THR A 24 3.27 25.63 59.80
C THR A 24 3.82 26.80 58.99
N MET A 25 3.01 27.33 58.08
CA MET A 25 3.32 28.59 57.40
C MET A 25 2.98 29.75 58.33
N ALA A 26 3.96 30.62 58.57
CA ALA A 26 3.79 31.89 59.26
C ALA A 26 2.78 32.79 58.51
N PRO A 27 2.06 33.70 59.20
CA PRO A 27 0.90 34.38 58.64
C PRO A 27 1.34 35.47 57.65
N SER A 28 1.15 35.23 56.35
CA SER A 28 1.22 36.30 55.36
C SER A 28 -0.05 37.14 55.44
N LYS A 29 0.12 38.46 55.48
CA LYS A 29 -0.99 39.42 55.38
C LYS A 29 -1.67 39.22 54.02
N SER A 30 -2.94 38.83 54.08
CA SER A 30 -3.86 38.45 52.99
C SER A 30 -3.65 37.04 52.40
N LEU A 31 -4.55 36.13 52.75
CA LEU A 31 -4.73 34.84 52.07
C LEU A 31 -5.10 35.07 50.59
N THR A 32 -4.56 34.24 49.70
CA THR A 32 -4.94 34.25 48.28
C THR A 32 -6.42 33.92 48.10
N PRO A 33 -7.07 34.36 47.01
CA PRO A 33 -8.48 34.04 46.74
C PRO A 33 -8.76 32.53 46.78
N ALA A 34 -7.85 31.70 46.24
CA ALA A 34 -7.95 30.25 46.27
C ALA A 34 -7.83 29.67 47.70
N ALA A 35 -6.93 30.20 48.54
CA ALA A 35 -6.81 29.76 49.93
C ALA A 35 -8.06 30.12 50.75
N LYS A 36 -8.68 31.28 50.48
CA LYS A 36 -9.95 31.68 51.09
C LYS A 36 -11.10 30.78 50.65
N GLN A 37 -11.18 30.44 49.36
CA GLN A 37 -12.14 29.47 48.82
C GLN A 37 -12.01 28.10 49.47
N GLN A 38 -10.78 27.61 49.69
CA GLN A 38 -10.56 26.36 50.39
C GLN A 38 -11.02 26.39 51.86
N LEU A 39 -10.79 27.50 52.58
CA LEU A 39 -11.29 27.65 53.95
C LEU A 39 -12.82 27.63 54.01
N ILE A 40 -13.50 28.29 53.06
CA ILE A 40 -14.96 28.27 52.93
C ILE A 40 -15.45 26.85 52.67
N LEU A 41 -14.86 26.14 51.70
CA LEU A 41 -15.22 24.77 51.38
C LEU A 41 -15.01 23.84 52.57
N ASN A 42 -13.87 23.92 53.26
CA ASN A 42 -13.57 23.10 54.42
C ASN A 42 -14.58 23.33 55.55
N HIS A 43 -15.01 24.58 55.76
CA HIS A 43 -16.04 24.88 56.75
C HIS A 43 -17.41 24.31 56.38
N LEU A 44 -17.82 24.41 55.11
CA LEU A 44 -19.10 23.84 54.65
C LEU A 44 -19.09 22.30 54.75
N ARG A 45 -17.97 21.70 54.35
CA ARG A 45 -17.71 20.27 54.47
C ARG A 45 -17.73 19.79 55.93
N ALA A 46 -17.10 20.54 56.83
CA ALA A 46 -17.10 20.27 58.27
C ALA A 46 -18.48 20.46 58.91
N SER A 47 -19.26 21.43 58.41
CA SER A 47 -20.62 21.72 58.90
C SER A 47 -21.61 20.60 58.57
N ARG A 48 -21.34 19.78 57.54
CA ARG A 48 -22.15 18.61 57.11
C ARG A 48 -23.66 18.89 57.03
N THR A 49 -24.02 20.14 56.71
CA THR A 49 -25.40 20.64 56.71
C THR A 49 -25.61 21.56 55.50
N CYS A 50 -26.87 21.77 55.13
CA CYS A 50 -27.24 22.69 54.06
C CYS A 50 -27.43 24.09 54.64
N HIS A 51 -26.92 25.11 53.95
CA HIS A 51 -26.98 26.50 54.38
C HIS A 51 -27.76 27.36 53.39
N THR A 52 -28.49 28.35 53.89
CA THR A 52 -29.06 29.39 53.03
C THR A 52 -28.03 30.49 52.79
N LEU A 53 -28.20 31.29 51.74
CA LEU A 53 -27.30 32.42 51.46
C LEU A 53 -27.16 33.37 52.67
N LYS A 54 -28.25 33.58 53.42
CA LYS A 54 -28.25 34.43 54.63
C LYS A 54 -27.40 33.86 55.76
N ASP A 55 -27.31 32.53 55.86
CA ASP A 55 -26.48 31.87 56.87
C ASP A 55 -25.01 31.94 56.48
N LEU A 56 -24.72 31.78 55.19
CA LEU A 56 -23.38 31.93 54.62
C LEU A 56 -22.83 33.35 54.78
N GLU A 57 -23.66 34.37 54.54
CA GLU A 57 -23.29 35.78 54.75
C GLU A 57 -22.93 36.10 56.22
N LYS A 58 -23.44 35.31 57.19
CA LYS A 58 -23.12 35.48 58.62
C LYS A 58 -21.90 34.69 59.06
N CYS A 59 -21.79 33.45 58.61
CA CYS A 59 -20.75 32.52 59.09
C CYS A 59 -19.41 32.71 58.36
N LEU A 60 -19.43 32.95 57.04
CA LEU A 60 -18.21 32.95 56.22
C LEU A 60 -17.25 34.13 56.47
N PRO A 61 -17.70 35.36 56.78
CA PRO A 61 -16.80 36.46 57.10
C PRO A 61 -15.85 36.16 58.27
N ALA A 62 -16.35 35.46 59.29
CA ALA A 62 -15.57 35.08 60.48
C ALA A 62 -14.57 33.95 60.18
N VAL A 63 -14.95 33.00 59.33
CA VAL A 63 -14.17 31.78 59.04
C VAL A 63 -13.07 32.03 58.03
N ALA A 64 -13.39 32.72 56.93
CA ALA A 64 -12.46 32.94 55.83
C ALA A 64 -11.78 34.32 55.86
N SER A 65 -12.09 35.15 56.88
CA SER A 65 -11.62 36.54 57.00
C SER A 65 -11.87 37.33 55.70
N ILE A 66 -13.13 37.28 55.24
CA ILE A 66 -13.61 37.94 54.02
C ILE A 66 -14.63 39.03 54.36
N ASN A 67 -14.71 40.05 53.51
CA ASN A 67 -15.74 41.07 53.66
C ASN A 67 -17.13 40.46 53.32
N GLY A 68 -18.16 40.79 54.10
CA GLY A 68 -19.53 40.32 53.87
C GLY A 68 -20.06 40.59 52.46
N MET A 69 -19.61 41.68 51.81
CA MET A 69 -19.96 41.99 50.42
C MET A 69 -19.38 41.00 49.41
N GLN A 70 -18.25 40.36 49.72
CA GLN A 70 -17.54 39.44 48.82
C GLN A 70 -18.03 37.99 48.93
N VAL A 71 -18.89 37.68 49.92
CA VAL A 71 -19.37 36.31 50.16
C VAL A 71 -20.06 35.75 48.91
N LYS A 72 -20.89 36.55 48.24
CA LYS A 72 -21.59 36.12 47.03
C LYS A 72 -20.63 35.78 45.89
N ASP A 73 -19.60 36.59 45.69
CA ASP A 73 -18.60 36.37 44.64
C ASP A 73 -17.82 35.07 44.88
N TYR A 74 -17.45 34.79 46.13
CA TYR A 74 -16.77 33.55 46.49
C TYR A 74 -17.67 32.32 46.36
N ILE A 75 -18.95 32.42 46.74
CA ILE A 75 -19.93 31.35 46.56
C ILE A 75 -20.16 31.06 45.08
N GLN A 76 -20.33 32.10 44.26
CA GLN A 76 -20.49 31.94 42.81
C GLN A 76 -19.26 31.27 42.19
N ALA A 77 -18.06 31.73 42.50
CA ALA A 77 -16.82 31.13 42.01
C ALA A 77 -16.66 29.65 42.42
N LEU A 78 -17.13 29.28 43.63
CA LEU A 78 -17.11 27.89 44.09
C LEU A 78 -18.15 27.00 43.39
N THR A 79 -19.30 27.58 43.01
CA THR A 79 -20.31 26.90 42.21
C THR A 79 -19.87 26.73 40.76
N ASP A 80 -19.24 27.75 40.17
CA ASP A 80 -18.70 27.70 38.80
C ASP A 80 -17.57 26.65 38.69
N ASP A 81 -16.74 26.52 39.73
CA ASP A 81 -15.71 25.47 39.87
C ASP A 81 -16.29 24.06 40.11
N GLY A 82 -17.61 23.92 40.29
CA GLY A 82 -18.27 22.65 40.59
C GLY A 82 -17.96 22.07 41.98
N LYS A 83 -17.40 22.86 42.90
CA LYS A 83 -17.02 22.43 44.26
C LYS A 83 -18.12 22.67 45.30
N LEU A 84 -19.09 23.51 44.97
CA LEU A 84 -20.23 23.85 45.81
C LEU A 84 -21.53 23.61 45.04
N HIS A 85 -22.39 22.77 45.60
CA HIS A 85 -23.68 22.46 45.01
C HIS A 85 -24.75 23.47 45.44
N VAL A 86 -25.66 23.76 44.52
CA VAL A 86 -26.81 24.64 44.74
C VAL A 86 -28.08 23.98 44.23
N GLU A 87 -29.09 23.83 45.09
CA GLU A 87 -30.48 23.58 44.66
C GLU A 87 -31.36 24.76 44.99
N LYS A 88 -32.39 24.91 44.17
CA LYS A 88 -33.53 25.74 44.49
C LYS A 88 -34.64 24.88 45.09
N ILE A 89 -34.95 25.12 46.36
CA ILE A 89 -36.06 24.45 47.07
C ILE A 89 -37.09 25.53 47.43
N GLY A 90 -38.24 25.49 46.76
CA GLY A 90 -39.30 26.50 46.88
C GLY A 90 -38.85 27.87 46.35
N SER A 91 -38.84 28.88 47.23
CA SER A 91 -38.43 30.26 46.91
C SER A 91 -36.96 30.57 47.27
N GLY A 92 -36.21 29.62 47.84
CA GLY A 92 -34.84 29.82 48.31
C GLY A 92 -33.80 28.95 47.59
N ASN A 93 -32.56 29.44 47.54
CA ASN A 93 -31.38 28.68 47.14
C ASN A 93 -30.70 28.07 48.38
N TRP A 94 -30.35 26.80 48.29
CA TRP A 94 -29.67 26.02 49.32
C TRP A 94 -28.30 25.61 48.81
N TYR A 95 -27.30 25.76 49.67
CA TYR A 95 -25.89 25.50 49.34
C TYR A 95 -25.31 24.43 50.26
N TRP A 96 -24.53 23.52 49.70
CA TRP A 96 -23.85 22.47 50.46
C TRP A 96 -22.63 21.93 49.72
N ALA A 97 -21.72 21.30 50.46
CA ALA A 97 -20.58 20.58 49.91
C ALA A 97 -20.21 19.41 50.82
N TRP A 98 -19.94 18.23 50.26
CA TRP A 98 -19.46 17.06 51.01
C TRP A 98 -18.04 16.65 50.60
N GLU A 99 -17.27 16.14 51.56
CA GLU A 99 -15.90 15.67 51.33
C GLU A 99 -15.86 14.40 50.47
N GLY A 100 -16.92 13.56 50.55
CA GLY A 100 -16.95 12.25 49.90
C GLY A 100 -17.22 12.26 48.40
N GLU A 101 -17.83 13.33 47.87
CA GLU A 101 -18.21 13.38 46.44
C GLU A 101 -17.00 13.55 45.53
N GLU A 102 -16.08 14.44 45.88
CA GLU A 102 -14.85 14.65 45.12
C GLU A 102 -13.98 13.38 45.09
N GLN A 103 -13.87 12.70 46.24
CA GLN A 103 -13.13 11.44 46.33
C GLN A 103 -13.80 10.33 45.50
N LYS A 104 -15.13 10.21 45.60
CA LYS A 104 -15.90 9.21 44.84
C LYS A 104 -15.83 9.45 43.34
N GLU A 105 -15.87 10.71 42.89
CA GLU A 105 -15.76 11.05 41.48
C GLU A 105 -14.35 10.75 40.94
N ARG A 106 -13.30 11.11 41.70
CA ARG A 106 -11.93 10.73 41.37
C ARG A 106 -11.74 9.23 41.30
N GLU A 107 -12.34 8.47 42.21
CA GLU A 107 -12.31 7.01 42.19
C GLU A 107 -13.06 6.42 41.00
N LYS A 108 -14.22 6.97 40.61
CA LYS A 108 -14.93 6.54 39.39
C LYS A 108 -14.08 6.75 38.14
N VAL A 109 -13.47 7.94 37.99
CA VAL A 109 -12.61 8.26 36.85
C VAL A 109 -11.37 7.37 36.83
N LYS A 110 -10.76 7.12 38.00
CA LYS A 110 -9.65 6.16 38.10
C LYS A 110 -10.09 4.77 37.66
N ASN A 111 -11.23 4.29 38.16
CA ASN A 111 -11.74 2.95 37.85
C ASN A 111 -12.13 2.80 36.38
N SER A 112 -12.66 3.86 35.73
CA SER A 112 -12.93 3.82 34.29
C SER A 112 -11.64 3.77 33.48
N LEU A 113 -10.64 4.58 33.83
CA LEU A 113 -9.33 4.57 33.17
C LEU A 113 -8.61 3.22 33.32
N VAL A 114 -8.64 2.62 34.51
CA VAL A 114 -8.07 1.27 34.74
C VAL A 114 -8.76 0.24 33.85
N LYS A 115 -10.09 0.26 33.74
CA LYS A 115 -10.81 -0.66 32.84
C LYS A 115 -10.46 -0.47 31.38
N GLU A 116 -10.27 0.77 30.92
CA GLU A 116 -9.85 1.03 29.53
C GLU A 116 -8.42 0.56 29.29
N LEU A 117 -7.53 0.74 30.26
CA LEU A 117 -6.15 0.25 30.20
C LEU A 117 -6.12 -1.29 30.10
N GLU A 118 -6.88 -2.00 30.94
CA GLU A 118 -7.01 -3.46 30.89
C GLU A 118 -7.54 -3.97 29.53
N LYS A 119 -8.46 -3.23 28.90
CA LYS A 119 -8.94 -3.57 27.55
C LYS A 119 -7.86 -3.37 26.50
N LEU A 120 -7.15 -2.25 26.56
CA LEU A 120 -6.06 -1.93 25.64
C LEU A 120 -4.92 -2.95 25.76
N GLU A 121 -4.54 -3.34 26.98
CA GLU A 121 -3.52 -4.38 27.21
C GLU A 121 -3.91 -5.71 26.56
N LYS A 122 -5.19 -6.12 26.66
CA LYS A 122 -5.69 -7.33 25.97
C LYS A 122 -5.57 -7.20 24.46
N VAL A 123 -5.98 -6.07 23.89
CA VAL A 123 -5.87 -5.84 22.44
C VAL A 123 -4.41 -5.85 21.98
N VAL A 124 -3.50 -5.27 22.77
CA VAL A 124 -2.07 -5.29 22.46
C VAL A 124 -1.55 -6.72 22.47
N LEU A 125 -1.85 -7.51 23.50
CA LEU A 125 -1.49 -8.92 23.58
C LEU A 125 -2.02 -9.73 22.37
N GLU A 126 -3.31 -9.59 22.04
CA GLU A 126 -3.91 -10.26 20.88
C GLU A 126 -3.23 -9.85 19.56
N LEU A 127 -2.88 -8.57 19.40
CA LEU A 127 -2.18 -8.09 18.20
C LEU A 127 -0.74 -8.60 18.13
N GLU A 128 -0.04 -8.69 19.26
CA GLU A 128 1.31 -9.24 19.35
C GLU A 128 1.31 -10.75 19.05
N GLU A 129 0.33 -11.50 19.55
CA GLU A 129 0.13 -12.92 19.21
C GLU A 129 -0.16 -13.08 17.71
N ARG A 130 -1.04 -12.26 17.13
CA ARG A 130 -1.32 -12.30 15.67
C ARG A 130 -0.09 -11.95 14.85
N LYS A 131 0.70 -10.97 15.28
CA LYS A 131 1.94 -10.58 14.60
C LYS A 131 2.97 -11.70 14.66
N THR A 132 3.15 -12.34 15.82
CA THR A 132 4.10 -13.45 15.95
C THR A 132 3.63 -14.69 15.17
N ALA A 133 2.34 -14.99 15.14
CA ALA A 133 1.78 -16.04 14.30
C ALA A 133 2.04 -15.77 12.80
N ALA A 134 1.74 -14.55 12.32
CA ALA A 134 2.00 -14.17 10.93
C ALA A 134 3.50 -14.21 10.59
N LEU A 135 4.38 -13.75 11.49
CA LEU A 135 5.83 -13.85 11.30
C LEU A 135 6.33 -15.29 11.31
N THR A 136 5.68 -16.19 12.06
CA THR A 136 6.03 -17.62 12.07
C THR A 136 5.55 -18.30 10.79
N GLU A 137 4.36 -17.96 10.28
CA GLU A 137 3.89 -18.41 8.97
C GLU A 137 4.82 -17.95 7.86
N ILE A 138 5.20 -16.65 7.86
CA ILE A 138 6.17 -16.08 6.93
C ILE A 138 7.56 -16.69 7.15
N GLY A 139 7.98 -16.98 8.38
CA GLY A 139 9.31 -17.56 8.65
C GLY A 139 9.41 -19.04 8.24
N ASN A 140 8.31 -19.79 8.37
CA ASN A 140 8.22 -21.18 7.91
C ASN A 140 8.10 -21.31 6.38
N SER A 141 7.72 -20.24 5.70
CA SER A 141 7.56 -20.19 4.24
C SER A 141 8.65 -19.34 3.54
N GLY A 142 9.30 -18.42 4.25
CA GLY A 142 10.09 -17.33 3.68
C GLY A 142 11.45 -17.73 3.12
N GLY A 143 11.97 -18.90 3.47
CA GLY A 143 13.14 -19.46 2.80
C GLY A 143 12.84 -19.88 1.36
N ASP A 144 11.68 -20.50 1.15
CA ASP A 144 11.25 -20.97 -0.16
C ASP A 144 10.48 -19.88 -0.92
N GLU A 145 9.63 -19.09 -0.27
CA GLU A 145 8.80 -18.07 -0.93
C GLU A 145 9.59 -16.87 -1.47
N GLU A 146 10.63 -16.39 -0.76
CA GLU A 146 11.42 -15.25 -1.27
C GLU A 146 12.32 -15.67 -2.44
N HIS A 147 12.91 -16.87 -2.36
CA HIS A 147 13.67 -17.45 -3.47
C HIS A 147 12.76 -17.84 -4.64
N GLU A 148 11.58 -18.41 -4.38
CA GLU A 148 10.57 -18.72 -5.39
C GLU A 148 10.05 -17.43 -6.04
N ARG A 149 9.83 -16.37 -5.27
CA ARG A 149 9.45 -15.06 -5.80
C ARG A 149 10.55 -14.47 -6.67
N GLU A 150 11.80 -14.53 -6.24
CA GLU A 150 12.95 -14.05 -7.02
C GLU A 150 13.11 -14.83 -8.33
N THR A 151 13.01 -16.17 -8.28
CA THR A 151 13.09 -17.03 -9.46
C THR A 151 11.91 -16.81 -10.41
N LEU A 152 10.69 -16.62 -9.91
CA LEU A 152 9.51 -16.29 -10.73
C LEU A 152 9.64 -14.92 -11.39
N LEU A 153 10.18 -13.92 -10.68
CA LEU A 153 10.43 -12.59 -11.26
C LEU A 153 11.52 -12.63 -12.33
N ALA A 154 12.60 -13.38 -12.10
CA ALA A 154 13.65 -13.61 -13.09
C ALA A 154 13.09 -14.30 -14.35
N ARG A 155 12.26 -15.34 -14.17
CA ARG A 155 11.60 -16.05 -15.27
C ARG A 155 10.64 -15.15 -16.04
N LYS A 156 9.90 -14.28 -15.36
CA LYS A 156 9.02 -13.29 -15.99
C LYS A 156 9.83 -12.30 -16.83
N ALA A 157 10.89 -11.73 -16.28
CA ALA A 157 11.75 -10.79 -16.99
C ALA A 157 12.39 -11.44 -18.23
N GLN A 158 12.83 -12.70 -18.11
CA GLN A 158 13.35 -13.47 -19.23
C GLN A 158 12.28 -13.67 -20.33
N GLY A 159 11.06 -14.02 -19.94
CA GLY A 159 9.95 -14.19 -20.89
C GLY A 159 9.55 -12.89 -21.59
N GLU A 160 9.54 -11.77 -20.88
CA GLU A 160 9.26 -10.44 -21.45
C GLU A 160 10.35 -10.01 -22.44
N ALA A 161 11.62 -10.24 -22.12
CA ALA A 161 12.74 -9.99 -23.02
C ALA A 161 12.66 -10.86 -24.28
N GLU A 162 12.30 -12.13 -24.13
CA GLU A 162 12.14 -13.05 -25.26
C GLU A 162 10.97 -12.65 -26.16
N VAL A 163 9.83 -12.24 -25.60
CA VAL A 163 8.70 -11.73 -26.37
C VAL A 163 9.09 -10.45 -27.12
N MET A 164 9.82 -9.54 -26.49
CA MET A 164 10.29 -8.33 -27.15
C MET A 164 11.24 -8.65 -28.30
N ARG A 165 12.18 -9.59 -28.09
CA ARG A 165 13.10 -10.06 -29.12
C ARG A 165 12.35 -10.68 -30.31
N LEU A 166 11.41 -11.58 -30.04
CA LEU A 166 10.63 -12.25 -31.08
C LEU A 166 9.75 -11.26 -31.85
N LYS A 167 9.22 -10.22 -31.20
CA LYS A 167 8.49 -9.15 -31.89
C LYS A 167 9.37 -8.33 -32.82
N VAL A 168 10.59 -8.00 -32.42
CA VAL A 168 11.57 -7.33 -33.29
C VAL A 168 11.97 -8.24 -34.45
N GLU A 169 12.12 -9.54 -34.18
CA GLU A 169 12.44 -10.53 -35.20
C GLU A 169 11.30 -10.67 -36.23
N GLU A 170 10.05 -10.79 -35.76
CA GLU A 170 8.84 -10.78 -36.59
C GLU A 170 8.76 -9.50 -37.43
N GLU A 171 8.98 -8.35 -36.79
CA GLU A 171 9.05 -7.05 -37.47
C GLU A 171 10.14 -7.02 -38.54
N SER A 172 11.30 -7.67 -38.32
CA SER A 172 12.36 -7.78 -39.34
C SER A 172 12.04 -8.69 -40.53
N TYR A 173 11.22 -9.72 -40.31
CA TYR A 173 10.71 -10.57 -41.40
C TYR A 173 9.60 -9.85 -42.18
N LEU A 174 8.80 -9.00 -41.51
CA LEU A 174 7.74 -8.21 -42.12
C LEU A 174 8.26 -6.96 -42.85
N ASP A 175 9.28 -6.28 -42.31
CA ASP A 175 9.85 -5.02 -42.83
C ASP A 175 10.89 -5.23 -43.95
N GLY A 176 10.96 -6.43 -44.53
CA GLY A 176 11.69 -6.65 -45.77
C GLY A 176 13.21 -6.87 -45.64
N GLY A 177 13.74 -7.12 -44.44
CA GLY A 177 15.10 -7.66 -44.28
C GLY A 177 15.29 -9.04 -44.94
N ALA A 178 14.18 -9.75 -45.18
CA ALA A 178 14.11 -11.01 -45.94
C ALA A 178 13.73 -10.83 -47.42
N GLY A 179 13.79 -9.60 -47.96
CA GLY A 179 13.43 -9.25 -49.34
C GLY A 179 14.29 -9.91 -50.42
N GLY A 180 15.48 -10.41 -50.08
CA GLY A 180 16.37 -11.03 -51.07
C GLY A 180 15.90 -12.37 -51.63
N GLY A 181 14.99 -13.10 -50.96
CA GLY A 181 14.60 -14.44 -51.38
C GLY A 181 13.57 -14.46 -52.51
N ILE A 182 12.60 -13.56 -52.44
CA ILE A 182 11.52 -13.46 -53.43
C ILE A 182 12.00 -12.64 -54.63
N GLU A 183 12.72 -11.55 -54.39
CA GLU A 183 13.23 -10.69 -55.48
C GLU A 183 14.22 -11.44 -56.36
N ARG A 184 15.17 -12.17 -55.76
CA ARG A 184 16.15 -12.95 -56.51
C ARG A 184 15.50 -14.09 -57.31
N LYS A 185 14.50 -14.77 -56.72
CA LYS A 185 13.68 -15.75 -57.45
C LYS A 185 12.96 -15.10 -58.64
N GLY A 186 12.49 -13.87 -58.49
CA GLY A 186 11.90 -13.11 -59.58
C GLY A 186 12.92 -12.76 -60.68
N GLU A 187 14.14 -12.39 -60.31
CA GLU A 187 15.23 -12.15 -61.26
C GLU A 187 15.63 -13.42 -62.03
N ASP A 188 15.68 -14.56 -61.35
CA ASP A 188 15.98 -15.86 -61.95
C ASP A 188 14.89 -16.29 -62.94
N ILE A 189 13.62 -16.15 -62.55
CA ILE A 189 12.49 -16.47 -63.44
C ILE A 189 12.56 -15.63 -64.71
N LYS A 190 12.88 -14.34 -64.61
CA LYS A 190 13.03 -13.46 -65.77
C LYS A 190 14.18 -13.91 -66.67
N ARG A 191 15.32 -14.22 -66.08
CA ARG A 191 16.50 -14.70 -66.80
C ARG A 191 16.19 -15.98 -67.57
N TRP A 192 15.60 -16.97 -66.91
CA TRP A 192 15.25 -18.25 -67.52
C TRP A 192 14.21 -18.10 -68.62
N LYS A 193 13.26 -17.18 -68.46
CA LYS A 193 12.28 -16.92 -69.50
C LYS A 193 12.93 -16.39 -70.78
N VAL A 194 13.81 -15.39 -70.65
CA VAL A 194 14.53 -14.83 -71.81
C VAL A 194 15.40 -15.89 -72.48
N GLU A 195 16.05 -16.74 -71.68
CA GLU A 195 16.88 -17.82 -72.19
C GLU A 195 16.04 -18.88 -72.92
N ALA A 196 14.90 -19.28 -72.36
CA ALA A 196 13.98 -20.21 -72.98
C ALA A 196 13.42 -19.68 -74.32
N GLU A 197 13.06 -18.40 -74.38
CA GLU A 197 12.60 -17.74 -75.61
C GLU A 197 13.71 -17.74 -76.68
N MET A 198 14.95 -17.38 -76.30
CA MET A 198 16.10 -17.39 -77.21
C MET A 198 16.37 -18.80 -77.77
N TRP A 199 16.31 -19.83 -76.93
CA TRP A 199 16.48 -21.21 -77.40
C TRP A 199 15.33 -21.68 -78.29
N THR A 200 14.11 -21.21 -78.02
CA THR A 200 12.94 -21.48 -78.87
C THR A 200 13.15 -20.88 -80.27
N ASP A 201 13.61 -19.63 -80.37
CA ASP A 201 13.93 -18.99 -81.65
C ASP A 201 15.05 -19.72 -82.39
N ASN A 202 16.11 -20.10 -81.68
CA ASN A 202 17.22 -20.86 -82.26
C ASN A 202 16.75 -22.20 -82.83
N ILE A 203 15.85 -22.89 -82.13
CA ILE A 203 15.25 -24.14 -82.60
C ILE A 203 14.48 -23.89 -83.91
N TYR A 204 13.64 -22.86 -84.01
CA TYR A 204 12.92 -22.55 -85.25
C TYR A 204 13.82 -22.21 -86.42
N VAL A 205 14.94 -21.52 -86.20
CA VAL A 205 15.94 -21.26 -87.24
C VAL A 205 16.56 -22.57 -87.74
N LEU A 206 16.91 -23.49 -86.83
CA LEU A 206 17.45 -24.80 -87.19
C LEU A 206 16.42 -25.65 -87.95
N GLU A 207 15.14 -25.60 -87.56
CA GLU A 207 14.07 -26.27 -88.29
C GLU A 207 13.91 -25.74 -89.72
N GLU A 208 14.00 -24.42 -89.92
CA GLU A 208 13.93 -23.83 -91.27
C GLU A 208 15.15 -24.22 -92.11
N TYR A 209 16.35 -24.25 -91.50
CA TYR A 209 17.56 -24.69 -92.17
C TYR A 209 17.49 -26.18 -92.57
N LEU A 210 16.99 -27.04 -91.69
CA LEU A 210 16.73 -28.45 -91.98
C LEU A 210 15.80 -28.60 -93.19
N ARG A 211 14.71 -27.81 -93.24
CA ARG A 211 13.78 -27.81 -94.38
C ARG A 211 14.46 -27.43 -95.69
N LYS A 212 15.41 -26.49 -95.67
CA LYS A 212 16.20 -26.08 -96.84
C LYS A 212 17.16 -27.17 -97.30
N ILE A 213 17.86 -27.85 -96.38
CA ILE A 213 18.77 -28.96 -96.72
C ILE A 213 18.01 -30.16 -97.29
N ALA A 214 16.86 -30.49 -96.72
CA ALA A 214 16.02 -31.58 -97.20
C ALA A 214 15.39 -31.31 -98.58
N GLY A 215 15.69 -30.17 -99.24
CA GLY A 215 15.19 -29.85 -100.57
C GLY A 215 13.68 -29.68 -100.64
N GLY A 216 13.03 -29.39 -99.50
CA GLY A 216 11.57 -29.33 -99.40
C GLY A 216 10.88 -30.70 -99.26
N ASP A 217 11.63 -31.79 -99.09
CA ASP A 217 11.06 -33.09 -98.76
C ASP A 217 10.44 -33.06 -97.35
N ARG A 218 9.12 -32.94 -97.32
CA ARG A 218 8.34 -32.79 -96.10
C ARG A 218 8.39 -34.04 -95.24
N GLU A 219 8.46 -35.23 -95.84
CA GLU A 219 8.42 -36.50 -95.10
C GLU A 219 9.70 -36.70 -94.28
N THR A 220 10.85 -36.37 -94.85
CA THR A 220 12.14 -36.40 -94.14
C THR A 220 12.20 -35.40 -92.99
N VAL A 221 11.67 -34.18 -93.17
CA VAL A 221 11.65 -33.15 -92.11
C VAL A 221 10.71 -33.54 -90.97
N GLU A 222 9.53 -34.06 -91.28
CA GLU A 222 8.55 -34.55 -90.30
C GLU A 222 9.10 -35.77 -89.53
N ALA A 223 9.82 -36.67 -90.20
CA ALA A 223 10.47 -37.81 -89.55
C ALA A 223 11.52 -37.38 -88.52
N VAL A 224 12.38 -36.41 -88.86
CA VAL A 224 13.39 -35.87 -87.94
C VAL A 224 12.74 -35.13 -86.77
N LYS A 225 11.69 -34.34 -87.01
CA LYS A 225 10.95 -33.66 -85.92
C LYS A 225 10.30 -34.66 -84.97
N ARG A 226 9.71 -35.74 -85.49
CA ARG A 226 9.13 -36.82 -84.68
C ARG A 226 10.18 -37.55 -83.83
N GLU A 227 11.38 -37.71 -84.36
CA GLU A 227 12.50 -38.31 -83.61
C GLU A 227 13.05 -37.36 -82.53
N CYS A 228 13.22 -36.07 -82.83
CA CYS A 228 13.80 -35.10 -81.90
C CYS A 228 12.84 -34.65 -80.79
N TYR A 229 11.56 -34.45 -81.09
CA TYR A 229 10.54 -34.00 -80.12
C TYR A 229 9.73 -35.15 -79.51
N GLY A 230 9.92 -36.36 -80.02
CA GLY A 230 9.29 -37.57 -79.49
C GLY A 230 7.76 -37.49 -79.48
N GLU A 231 7.17 -37.90 -78.36
CA GLU A 231 5.72 -37.97 -78.25
C GLU A 231 5.06 -36.58 -78.33
N GLU A 232 5.74 -35.51 -77.93
CA GLU A 232 5.18 -34.15 -77.86
C GLU A 232 4.90 -33.53 -79.23
N TYR A 233 5.40 -34.10 -80.32
CA TYR A 233 5.16 -33.58 -81.66
C TYR A 233 3.93 -34.21 -82.31
N VAL A 234 3.01 -33.35 -82.77
CA VAL A 234 1.81 -33.72 -83.53
C VAL A 234 2.01 -33.27 -84.98
N GLU A 235 1.95 -34.23 -85.89
CA GLU A 235 2.15 -34.01 -87.32
C GLU A 235 1.09 -33.05 -87.89
N GLY A 236 1.55 -31.94 -88.47
CA GLY A 236 0.68 -30.87 -88.98
C GLY A 236 0.20 -29.83 -87.95
N GLU A 237 0.35 -30.10 -86.64
CA GLU A 237 -0.10 -29.19 -85.56
C GLU A 237 1.05 -28.64 -84.69
N GLY A 238 2.23 -29.28 -84.69
CA GLY A 238 3.40 -28.85 -83.92
C GLY A 238 3.49 -29.49 -82.53
N LEU A 239 4.21 -28.84 -81.59
CA LEU A 239 4.39 -29.34 -80.22
C LEU A 239 3.10 -29.19 -79.40
N ARG A 240 2.70 -30.25 -78.69
CA ARG A 240 1.48 -30.29 -77.86
C ARG A 240 1.44 -29.23 -76.77
N GLU A 241 2.57 -28.95 -76.13
CA GLU A 241 2.64 -28.00 -75.02
C GLU A 241 2.49 -26.53 -75.45
N LEU A 242 2.61 -26.26 -76.75
CA LEU A 242 2.46 -24.91 -77.32
C LEU A 242 1.04 -24.63 -77.83
N GLN A 243 0.14 -25.61 -77.75
CA GLN A 243 -1.31 -25.39 -77.90
C GLN A 243 -1.84 -24.86 -76.55
N PHE A 244 -1.91 -23.54 -76.41
CA PHE A 244 -2.50 -22.88 -75.24
C PHE A 244 -3.95 -23.30 -74.97
#